data_AF-A0A9W9LZQ6-F1
#
_entry.id   AF-A0A9W9LZQ6-F1
#
_cell.length_a   1.000
_cell.length_b   1.000
_cell.length_c   1.000
_cell.angle_alpha   90.00
_cell.angle_beta   90.00
_cell.angle_gamma   90.00
#
_symmetry.space_group_name_H-M   'P 1'
#
loop_
_entity.id
_entity.type
_entity.pdbx_description
1 polymer ?
#
loop_
_entity_poly.entity_id
_entity_poly.type
_entity_poly.pdbx_seq_one_letter_code
_entity_poly.pdbx_strand_id
1 'polypeptide(L)'
;MDLLQWIYLLTSSWLPFHVGLAIYNVFLHLWRKYPGPKLDAASQLPYIYYMIEGDSCKYIASLHEKYGEIVRTGPNEISYITASANKPSSGPNPPKPWPLRKIQRSISGGLGRR
;
A
#
# COMPACT_ATOMS: atom_id res chain seq x y z
N MET A 1 39.13 -30.52 -7.81
CA MET A 1 38.21 -29.40 -7.59
C MET A 1 37.58 -29.62 -6.24
N ASP A 2 38.06 -28.89 -5.24
CA ASP A 2 37.69 -29.12 -3.84
C ASP A 2 36.29 -28.56 -3.53
N LEU A 3 35.61 -29.18 -2.57
CA LEU A 3 34.23 -28.83 -2.21
C LEU A 3 34.09 -27.37 -1.71
N LEU A 4 35.14 -26.85 -1.08
CA LEU A 4 35.23 -25.45 -0.65
C LEU A 4 35.19 -24.46 -1.82
N GLN A 5 35.74 -24.84 -2.97
CA GLN A 5 35.79 -24.00 -4.17
C GLN A 5 34.38 -23.84 -4.76
N TRP A 6 33.57 -24.89 -4.73
CA TRP A 6 32.16 -24.84 -5.14
C TRP A 6 31.31 -23.98 -4.19
N ILE A 7 31.52 -24.09 -2.88
CA ILE A 7 30.81 -23.25 -1.90
C ILE A 7 31.10 -21.76 -2.15
N TYR A 8 32.36 -21.41 -2.41
CA TYR A 8 32.78 -20.03 -2.67
C TYR A 8 32.16 -19.47 -3.96
N LEU A 9 32.10 -20.27 -5.03
CA LEU A 9 31.45 -19.87 -6.29
C LEU A 9 29.94 -19.66 -6.12
N LEU A 10 29.27 -20.55 -5.39
CA LEU A 10 27.84 -20.45 -5.12
C LEU A 10 27.52 -19.20 -4.29
N THR A 11 28.27 -18.95 -3.22
CA THR A 11 28.09 -17.75 -2.38
C THR A 11 28.46 -16.47 -3.10
N SER A 12 29.57 -16.46 -3.85
CA SER A 12 30.01 -15.31 -4.65
C SER A 12 29.02 -14.94 -5.75
N SER A 13 28.24 -15.88 -6.29
CA SER A 13 27.20 -15.59 -7.28
C SER A 13 25.89 -15.16 -6.63
N TRP A 14 25.54 -15.75 -5.48
CA TRP A 14 24.28 -15.50 -4.78
C TRP A 14 24.20 -14.09 -4.19
N LEU A 15 25.28 -13.67 -3.51
CA LEU A 15 25.37 -12.40 -2.79
C LEU A 15 25.14 -11.17 -3.70
N PRO A 16 25.87 -11.00 -4.82
CA PRO A 16 25.67 -9.83 -5.69
C PRO A 16 24.35 -9.88 -6.45
N PHE A 17 23.78 -11.06 -6.73
CA PHE A 17 22.47 -11.18 -7.36
C PHE A 17 21.36 -10.57 -6.47
N HIS A 18 21.37 -10.90 -5.18
CA HIS A 18 20.38 -10.38 -4.23
C HIS A 18 20.59 -8.90 -3.92
N VAL A 19 21.86 -8.47 -3.82
CA VAL A 19 22.21 -7.05 -3.64
C VAL A 19 21.80 -6.23 -4.88
N GLY A 20 22.05 -6.73 -6.08
CA GLY A 20 21.65 -6.09 -7.33
C GLY A 20 20.13 -5.99 -7.47
N LEU A 21 19.38 -7.04 -7.10
CA LEU A 21 17.92 -7.04 -7.09
C LEU A 21 17.36 -6.02 -6.09
N ALA A 22 17.95 -5.94 -4.89
CA ALA A 22 17.58 -4.95 -3.89
C ALA A 22 17.79 -3.53 -4.43
N ILE A 23 18.97 -3.24 -4.97
CA ILE A 23 19.30 -1.93 -5.56
C ILE A 23 18.37 -1.59 -6.74
N TYR A 24 18.08 -2.54 -7.62
CA TYR A 24 17.14 -2.35 -8.73
C TYR A 24 15.74 -1.97 -8.24
N ASN A 25 15.23 -2.67 -7.21
CA ASN A 25 13.95 -2.35 -6.59
C ASN A 25 13.94 -0.97 -5.91
N VAL A 26 15.06 -0.53 -5.33
CA VAL A 26 15.17 0.79 -4.70
C VAL A 26 15.22 1.92 -5.74
N PHE A 27 16.02 1.75 -6.80
CA PHE A 27 16.46 2.87 -7.66
C PHE A 27 15.79 2.91 -9.02
N LEU A 28 15.42 1.76 -9.59
CA LEU A 28 14.95 1.64 -10.99
C LEU A 28 13.46 1.30 -11.11
N HIS A 29 12.71 1.22 -10.01
CA HIS A 29 11.25 1.04 -10.07
C HIS A 29 10.53 2.32 -10.53
N LEU A 30 9.63 2.20 -11.52
CA LEU A 30 8.84 3.26 -12.16
C LEU A 30 8.00 4.15 -11.20
N TRP A 31 7.94 3.81 -9.91
CA TRP A 31 7.07 4.46 -8.91
C TRP A 31 7.82 5.48 -8.05
N ARG A 32 9.03 5.87 -8.47
CA ARG A 32 9.87 6.92 -7.87
C ARG A 32 9.19 8.31 -7.80
N LYS A 33 8.05 8.47 -8.47
CA LYS A 33 7.24 9.70 -8.49
C LYS A 33 6.46 9.93 -7.19
N TYR A 34 6.29 8.89 -6.36
CA TYR A 34 5.55 9.00 -5.10
C TYR A 34 6.49 9.36 -3.93
N PRO A 35 6.13 10.37 -3.12
CA PRO A 35 6.93 10.78 -1.97
C PRO A 35 6.89 9.69 -0.89
N GLY A 36 8.05 9.38 -0.29
CA GLY A 36 8.15 8.41 0.80
C GLY A 36 9.59 8.17 1.27
N PRO A 37 9.77 7.48 2.41
CA PRO A 37 11.08 7.17 2.97
C PRO A 37 11.91 6.31 2.01
N LYS A 38 13.20 6.64 1.85
CA LYS A 38 14.13 5.86 1.02
C LYS A 38 14.31 4.42 1.52
N LEU A 39 14.00 4.15 2.79
CA LEU A 39 14.10 2.83 3.42
C LEU A 39 12.89 1.94 3.09
N ASP A 40 11.65 2.47 3.20
CA ASP A 40 10.44 1.77 2.72
C ASP A 40 10.46 1.59 1.19
N ALA A 41 11.15 2.52 0.53
CA ALA A 41 11.42 2.44 -0.89
C ALA A 41 12.37 1.30 -1.27
N ALA A 42 13.27 0.92 -0.35
CA ALA A 42 14.27 -0.12 -0.56
C ALA A 42 13.76 -1.51 -0.19
N SER A 43 12.94 -1.59 0.85
CA SER A 43 12.48 -2.86 1.43
C SER A 43 11.31 -2.62 2.39
N GLN A 44 10.43 -3.61 2.59
CA GLN A 44 9.41 -3.56 3.66
C GLN A 44 10.00 -3.71 5.08
N LEU A 45 11.32 -3.64 5.25
CA LEU A 45 11.97 -3.86 6.55
C LEU A 45 11.46 -2.91 7.65
N PRO A 46 11.30 -1.58 7.41
CA PRO A 46 10.78 -0.69 8.45
C PRO A 46 9.34 -1.05 8.80
N TYR A 47 8.49 -1.32 7.79
CA TYR A 47 7.13 -1.78 8.00
C TYR A 47 7.05 -3.07 8.83
N ILE A 48 7.88 -4.08 8.53
CA ILE A 48 7.93 -5.36 9.27
C ILE A 48 8.40 -5.12 10.71
N TYR A 49 9.40 -4.25 10.91
CA TYR A 49 9.87 -3.88 12.25
C TYR A 49 8.73 -3.29 13.09
N TYR A 50 8.04 -2.27 12.57
CA TYR A 50 6.89 -1.66 13.26
C TYR A 50 5.67 -2.60 13.35
N MET A 51 5.54 -3.57 12.43
CA MET A 51 4.50 -4.60 12.50
C MET A 51 4.75 -5.58 13.66
N ILE A 52 6.01 -5.97 13.89
CA ILE A 52 6.40 -6.83 15.02
C ILE A 52 6.22 -6.07 16.35
N GLU A 53 6.52 -4.77 16.36
CA GLU A 53 6.31 -3.89 17.52
C GLU A 53 4.81 -3.58 17.76
N GLY A 54 3.95 -3.82 16.76
CA GLY A 54 2.52 -3.53 16.82
C GLY A 54 2.15 -2.07 16.53
N ASP A 55 3.13 -1.25 16.15
CA ASP A 55 2.99 0.19 15.91
C ASP A 55 2.95 0.58 14.42
N SER A 56 2.75 -0.40 13.53
CA SER A 56 2.67 -0.19 12.07
C SER A 56 1.62 0.87 11.67
N CYS A 57 0.47 0.92 12.34
CA CYS A 57 -0.55 1.95 12.11
C CYS A 57 -0.06 3.35 12.47
N LYS A 58 0.67 3.52 13.58
CA LYS A 58 1.23 4.81 13.99
C LYS A 58 2.35 5.24 13.05
N TYR A 59 3.17 4.29 12.62
CA TYR A 59 4.22 4.53 11.63
C TYR A 59 3.62 5.07 10.32
N ILE A 60 2.62 4.38 9.76
CA ILE A 60 1.94 4.82 8.54
C ILE A 60 1.27 6.20 8.73
N ALA A 61 0.63 6.45 9.88
CA ALA A 61 0.04 7.75 10.19
C ALA A 61 1.10 8.87 10.21
N SER A 62 2.28 8.63 10.80
CA SER A 62 3.39 9.59 10.82
C SER A 62 3.97 9.85 9.43
N LEU A 63 3.96 8.83 8.55
CA LEU A 63 4.35 9.00 7.15
C LEU A 63 3.37 9.90 6.42
N HIS A 64 2.07 9.69 6.60
CA HIS A 64 1.04 10.54 6.00
C HIS A 64 1.08 11.98 6.53
N GLU A 65 1.43 12.18 7.79
CA GLU A 65 1.66 13.52 8.36
C GLU A 65 2.86 14.22 7.69
N LYS A 66 3.92 13.47 7.38
CA LYS A 66 5.18 14.02 6.84
C LYS A 66 5.20 14.21 5.33
N TYR A 67 4.62 13.27 4.58
CA TYR A 67 4.70 13.22 3.10
C TYR A 67 3.34 13.52 2.43
N GLY A 68 2.25 13.56 3.20
CA GLY A 68 0.91 13.92 2.73
C GLY A 68 0.00 12.73 2.43
N GLU A 69 -1.00 12.96 1.57
CA GLU A 69 -2.10 12.01 1.38
C GLU A 69 -1.71 10.67 0.75
N ILE A 70 -0.55 10.63 0.07
CA ILE A 70 -0.05 9.47 -0.67
C ILE A 70 1.36 9.18 -0.20
N VAL A 71 1.57 8.03 0.43
CA VAL A 71 2.90 7.61 0.89
C VAL A 71 3.22 6.21 0.44
N ARG A 72 4.50 6.00 0.11
CA ARG A 72 5.01 4.69 -0.24
C ARG A 72 5.41 3.94 1.02
N THR A 73 4.68 2.88 1.36
CA THR A 73 4.92 2.03 2.54
C THR A 73 5.78 0.80 2.20
N GLY A 74 5.94 0.48 0.91
CA GLY A 74 6.78 -0.63 0.47
C GLY A 74 7.26 -0.55 -0.98
N PRO A 75 8.02 -1.56 -1.45
CA PRO A 75 8.51 -1.64 -2.82
C PRO A 75 7.35 -1.71 -3.82
N ASN A 76 6.30 -2.48 -3.51
CA ASN A 76 5.10 -2.65 -4.35
C ASN A 76 3.81 -2.09 -3.71
N GLU A 77 3.93 -1.32 -2.62
CA GLU A 77 2.79 -0.90 -1.80
C GLU A 77 2.76 0.61 -1.58
N ILE A 78 1.58 1.19 -1.77
CA ILE A 78 1.30 2.62 -1.56
C ILE A 78 0.06 2.71 -0.67
N SER A 79 0.17 3.52 0.37
CA SER A 79 -0.94 3.87 1.25
C SER A 79 -1.57 5.20 0.82
N TYR A 80 -2.90 5.27 0.86
CA TYR A 80 -3.69 6.44 0.48
C TYR A 80 -4.68 6.78 1.60
N ILE A 81 -4.78 8.05 2.01
CA ILE A 81 -5.76 8.52 3.01
C ILE A 81 -6.91 9.36 2.43
N THR A 82 -6.89 9.64 1.12
CA THR A 82 -7.92 10.47 0.45
C THR A 82 -9.27 9.75 0.36
N ALA A 83 -10.37 10.41 0.73
CA ALA A 83 -11.74 9.87 0.62
C ALA A 83 -12.17 9.51 -0.83
N SER A 84 -11.51 10.07 -1.84
CA SER A 84 -11.72 9.72 -3.26
C SER A 84 -11.05 8.40 -3.68
N ALA A 85 -10.16 7.81 -2.86
CA ALA A 85 -9.55 6.50 -3.11
C ALA A 85 -10.49 5.32 -2.78
N ASN A 86 -11.54 5.56 -1.98
CA ASN A 86 -12.62 4.59 -1.76
C ASN A 86 -13.59 4.48 -2.96
N LYS A 87 -13.32 5.20 -4.05
CA LYS A 87 -13.98 4.96 -5.32
C LYS A 87 -13.28 3.76 -5.97
N PRO A 88 -13.95 2.63 -6.17
CA PRO A 88 -13.32 1.50 -6.83
C PRO A 88 -12.86 1.95 -8.22
N SER A 89 -11.54 1.93 -8.48
CA SER A 89 -10.94 2.41 -9.73
C SER A 89 -11.43 1.63 -10.96
N SER A 90 -11.97 0.44 -10.76
CA SER A 90 -12.47 -0.49 -11.77
C SER A 90 -13.89 -1.00 -11.47
N GLY A 91 -14.54 -0.50 -10.41
CA GLY A 91 -15.88 -0.93 -10.04
C GLY A 91 -16.96 -0.12 -10.75
N PRO A 92 -18.12 -0.71 -11.06
CA PRO A 92 -19.29 0.07 -11.47
C PRO A 92 -19.57 1.15 -10.42
N ASN A 93 -19.87 2.38 -10.88
CA ASN A 93 -20.29 3.44 -9.97
C ASN A 93 -21.39 2.91 -9.04
N PRO A 94 -21.31 3.15 -7.71
CA PRO A 94 -22.35 2.71 -6.80
C PRO A 94 -23.69 3.25 -7.28
N PRO A 95 -24.77 2.45 -7.22
CA PRO A 95 -26.07 2.91 -7.64
C PRO A 95 -26.39 4.20 -6.90
N LYS A 96 -26.77 5.24 -7.64
CA LYS A 96 -27.17 6.53 -7.08
C LYS A 96 -28.12 6.29 -5.90
N PRO A 97 -27.92 6.94 -4.74
CA PRO A 97 -28.81 6.77 -3.62
C PRO A 97 -30.24 7.05 -4.05
N TRP A 98 -31.18 6.23 -3.57
CA TRP A 98 -32.58 6.38 -3.89
C TRP A 98 -33.03 7.84 -3.61
N PRO A 99 -33.78 8.48 -4.52
CA PRO A 99 -34.25 9.84 -4.28
C PRO A 99 -35.02 9.89 -2.97
N LEU A 100 -34.58 10.72 -2.01
CA LEU A 100 -35.23 10.86 -0.69
C LEU A 100 -36.74 11.14 -0.80
N ARG A 101 -37.16 11.80 -1.88
CA ARG A 101 -38.58 12.03 -2.22
C ARG A 101 -39.40 10.73 -2.39
N LYS A 102 -38.80 9.63 -2.85
CA LYS A 102 -39.50 8.33 -2.97
C LYS A 102 -39.68 7.64 -1.61
N ILE A 103 -38.71 7.80 -0.70
CA ILE A 103 -38.78 7.23 0.66
C ILE A 103 -39.87 7.94 1.46
N GLN A 104 -39.88 9.28 1.44
CA GLN A 104 -40.89 10.09 2.14
C GLN A 104 -42.32 9.70 1.72
N ARG A 105 -42.52 9.48 0.42
CA ARG A 105 -43.83 9.14 -0.17
C ARG A 105 -44.28 7.71 0.15
N SER A 106 -43.34 6.80 0.39
CA SER A 106 -43.61 5.42 0.86
C SER A 106 -44.05 5.40 2.34
N ILE A 107 -43.43 6.23 3.18
CA ILE A 107 -43.75 6.32 4.62
C ILE A 107 -45.11 6.99 4.80
N SER A 108 -45.37 8.09 4.08
CA SER A 108 -46.65 8.80 4.15
C SER A 108 -47.82 8.00 3.57
N GLY A 109 -47.57 7.12 2.59
CA GLY A 109 -48.60 6.27 1.97
C GLY A 109 -48.98 5.02 2.78
N GLY A 110 -48.13 4.60 3.72
CA GLY A 110 -48.34 3.43 4.57
C GLY A 110 -49.03 3.72 5.91
N LEU A 111 -48.99 4.97 6.39
CA LEU A 111 -49.54 5.36 7.69
C LEU A 111 -51.05 5.67 7.70
N GLY A 112 -51.73 5.55 6.56
CA GLY A 112 -53.16 5.88 6.40
C GLY A 112 -54.08 4.70 6.11
N ARG A 113 -53.61 3.46 6.31
CA ARG A 113 -54.43 2.24 6.15
C ARG A 113 -54.27 1.31 7.35
N ARG A 114 -54.75 1.73 8.52
CA ARG A 114 -55.20 0.85 9.60
C ARG A 114 -56.38 1.50 10.28
#